data_AF-A0A6N7PWK5-F1
#
_entry.id   AF-A0A6N7PWK5-F1
#
_cell.length_a   1.000
_cell.length_b   1.000
_cell.length_c   1.000
_cell.angle_alpha   90.00
_cell.angle_beta   90.00
_cell.angle_gamma   90.00
#
_symmetry.space_group_name_H-M   'P 1'
#
loop_
_entity.id
_entity.type
_entity.pdbx_description
1 polymer ?
#
loop_
_entity_poly.entity_id
_entity_poly.type
_entity_poly.pdbx_seq_one_letter_code
_entity_poly.pdbx_strand_id
1 'polypeptide(L)'
;MPTSIEPFYAEVGRRLHALRTAAGMTQDALGARLQPPMTRASIANIETGKQRLLAKTLVDLAEALGKDVTALLPQKAPVAKQASTPIRAELEKELKLPQEDFERLMAQIDDQPRRGQ
;
A
#
# COMPACT_ATOMS: atom_id res chain seq x y z
N MET A 1 -13.93 6.02 20.58
CA MET A 1 -13.28 5.14 19.60
C MET A 1 -11.81 5.02 20.00
N PRO A 2 -11.22 3.83 20.15
CA PRO A 2 -9.80 3.76 20.44
C PRO A 2 -9.01 4.32 19.24
N THR A 3 -8.24 5.37 19.48
CA THR A 3 -7.46 6.08 18.47
C THR A 3 -6.31 5.19 18.00
N SER A 4 -6.36 4.72 16.76
CA SER A 4 -5.20 4.12 16.09
C SER A 4 -4.04 5.11 16.02
N ILE A 5 -2.79 4.64 16.04
CA ILE A 5 -1.61 5.54 16.07
C ILE A 5 -1.59 6.43 14.82
N GLU A 6 -1.73 5.81 13.63
CA GLU A 6 -1.76 6.50 12.34
C GLU A 6 -2.73 5.81 11.37
N PRO A 7 -3.32 6.54 10.39
CA PRO A 7 -4.23 5.97 9.40
C PRO A 7 -3.66 4.79 8.63
N PHE A 8 -2.34 4.80 8.37
CA PHE A 8 -1.65 3.69 7.70
C PHE A 8 -1.79 2.37 8.47
N TYR A 9 -1.46 2.36 9.77
CA TYR A 9 -1.53 1.15 10.58
C TYR A 9 -2.96 0.69 10.84
N ALA A 10 -3.92 1.61 10.91
CA ALA A 10 -5.34 1.26 11.00
C ALA A 10 -5.80 0.47 9.77
N GLU A 11 -5.41 0.91 8.57
CA GLU A 11 -5.79 0.23 7.32
C GLU A 11 -5.05 -1.11 7.14
N VAL A 12 -3.76 -1.18 7.48
CA VAL A 12 -3.03 -2.46 7.51
C VAL A 12 -3.70 -3.44 8.48
N GLY A 13 -4.03 -2.98 9.68
CA GLY A 13 -4.72 -3.80 10.70
C GLY A 13 -6.08 -4.31 10.23
N ARG A 14 -6.88 -3.45 9.59
CA ARG A 14 -8.17 -3.81 9.00
C ARG A 14 -8.02 -4.89 7.91
N ARG A 15 -7.04 -4.75 7.03
CA ARG A 15 -6.75 -5.73 5.96
C ARG A 15 -6.29 -7.07 6.55
N LEU A 16 -5.40 -7.03 7.52
CA LEU A 16 -4.93 -8.22 8.22
C LEU A 16 -6.10 -8.98 8.87
N HIS A 17 -6.96 -8.25 9.58
CA HIS A 17 -8.15 -8.82 10.21
C HIS A 17 -9.06 -9.52 9.18
N ALA A 18 -9.33 -8.85 8.06
CA ALA A 18 -10.18 -9.39 7.00
C ALA A 18 -9.59 -10.66 6.36
N LEU A 19 -8.28 -10.66 6.06
CA LEU A 19 -7.61 -11.83 5.49
C LEU A 19 -7.54 -12.99 6.48
N ARG A 20 -7.26 -12.71 7.76
CA ARG A 20 -7.22 -13.73 8.82
C ARG A 20 -8.58 -14.39 9.00
N THR A 21 -9.66 -13.62 9.08
CA THR A 21 -11.02 -14.16 9.27
C THR A 21 -11.50 -14.93 8.04
N ALA A 22 -11.18 -14.45 6.83
CA ALA A 22 -11.45 -15.20 5.60
C ALA A 22 -10.71 -16.54 5.54
N ALA A 23 -9.54 -16.64 6.18
CA ALA A 23 -8.79 -17.88 6.33
C ALA A 23 -9.25 -18.74 7.52
N GLY A 24 -10.30 -18.34 8.26
CA GLY A 24 -10.82 -19.09 9.41
C GLY A 24 -9.87 -19.16 10.61
N MET A 25 -8.86 -18.30 10.69
CA MET A 25 -7.85 -18.35 11.75
C MET A 25 -8.24 -17.45 12.94
N THR A 26 -7.94 -17.88 14.16
CA THR A 26 -7.97 -17.00 15.35
C THR A 26 -6.71 -16.13 15.42
N GLN A 27 -6.74 -15.07 16.24
CA GLN A 27 -5.54 -14.23 16.47
C GLN A 27 -4.40 -15.06 17.08
N ASP A 28 -4.71 -15.96 18.01
CA ASP A 28 -3.73 -16.90 18.58
C ASP A 28 -3.15 -17.84 17.54
N ALA A 29 -4.00 -18.40 16.67
CA ALA A 29 -3.55 -19.30 15.61
C ALA A 29 -2.64 -18.60 14.60
N LEU A 30 -2.92 -17.34 14.26
CA LEU A 30 -2.02 -16.54 13.42
C LEU A 30 -0.70 -16.26 14.13
N GLY A 31 -0.76 -15.79 15.39
CA GLY A 31 0.43 -15.47 16.18
C GLY A 31 1.37 -16.66 16.37
N ALA A 32 0.82 -17.86 16.53
CA ALA A 32 1.59 -19.10 16.65
C ALA A 32 2.27 -19.55 15.35
N ARG A 33 1.83 -19.07 14.18
CA ARG A 33 2.45 -19.39 12.88
C ARG A 33 3.65 -18.50 12.54
N LEU A 34 3.87 -17.42 13.29
CA LEU A 34 4.95 -16.48 13.05
C LEU A 34 6.26 -16.92 13.71
N GLN A 35 7.39 -16.46 13.17
CA GLN A 35 8.72 -16.74 13.71
C GLN A 35 9.51 -15.42 13.90
N PRO A 36 9.73 -14.95 15.15
CA PRO A 36 9.28 -15.56 16.41
C PRO A 36 7.75 -15.48 16.60
N PRO A 37 7.15 -16.39 17.40
CA PRO A 37 5.73 -16.37 17.68
C PRO A 37 5.28 -15.05 18.32
N MET A 38 4.08 -14.59 17.96
CA MET A 38 3.47 -13.40 18.53
C MET A 38 2.26 -13.77 19.39
N THR A 39 2.03 -12.99 20.45
CA THR A 39 0.88 -13.20 21.33
C THR A 39 -0.42 -12.73 20.68
N ARG A 40 -1.56 -13.27 21.14
CA ARG A 40 -2.90 -12.75 20.81
C ARG A 40 -3.00 -11.24 20.87
N ALA A 41 -2.47 -10.67 21.96
CA ALA A 41 -2.58 -9.26 22.26
C ALA A 41 -1.78 -8.42 21.26
N SER A 42 -0.62 -8.91 20.82
CA SER A 42 0.14 -8.25 19.76
C SER A 42 -0.61 -8.29 18.44
N ILE A 43 -1.15 -9.45 18.03
CA ILE A 43 -2.00 -9.54 16.82
C ILE A 43 -3.21 -8.60 16.92
N ALA A 44 -3.88 -8.52 18.07
CA ALA A 44 -5.00 -7.60 18.29
C ALA A 44 -4.58 -6.12 18.22
N ASN A 45 -3.41 -5.75 18.75
CA ASN A 45 -2.88 -4.39 18.65
C ASN A 45 -2.53 -4.02 17.21
N ILE A 46 -2.04 -4.98 16.43
CA ILE A 46 -1.79 -4.79 15.00
C ILE A 46 -3.11 -4.60 14.24
N GLU A 47 -4.09 -5.49 14.45
CA GLU A 47 -5.40 -5.41 13.78
C GLU A 47 -6.15 -4.12 14.09
N THR A 48 -5.91 -3.54 15.26
CA THR A 48 -6.52 -2.27 15.68
C THR A 48 -5.66 -1.03 15.36
N GLY A 49 -4.51 -1.21 14.70
CA GLY A 49 -3.61 -0.10 14.33
C GLY A 49 -2.94 0.59 15.53
N LYS A 50 -2.88 -0.09 16.68
CA LYS A 50 -2.24 0.38 17.93
C LYS A 50 -0.77 -0.03 18.05
N GLN A 51 -0.24 -0.78 17.09
CA GLN A 51 1.15 -1.22 17.08
C GLN A 51 1.77 -0.95 15.71
N ARG A 52 2.95 -0.31 15.72
CA ARG A 52 3.78 -0.16 14.53
C ARG A 52 4.44 -1.49 14.18
N LEU A 53 4.68 -1.71 12.90
CA LEU A 53 5.16 -2.96 12.34
C LEU A 53 6.55 -2.76 11.73
N LEU A 54 7.43 -3.74 11.91
CA LEU A 54 8.64 -3.85 11.10
C LEU A 54 8.27 -4.42 9.72
N ALA A 55 9.02 -4.04 8.68
CA ALA A 55 8.80 -4.56 7.33
C ALA A 55 8.84 -6.10 7.28
N LYS A 56 9.78 -6.72 8.01
CA LYS A 56 9.88 -8.19 8.12
C LYS A 56 8.62 -8.81 8.71
N THR A 57 8.06 -8.23 9.77
CA THR A 57 6.81 -8.71 10.38
C THR A 57 5.64 -8.64 9.40
N LEU A 58 5.58 -7.61 8.57
CA LEU A 58 4.55 -7.50 7.53
C LEU A 58 4.65 -8.64 6.51
N VAL A 59 5.87 -8.99 6.09
CA VAL A 59 6.13 -10.12 5.19
C VAL A 59 5.72 -11.44 5.85
N ASP A 60 6.12 -11.66 7.11
CA ASP A 60 5.79 -12.89 7.85
C ASP A 60 4.28 -13.09 8.01
N LEU A 61 3.54 -12.02 8.25
CA LEU A 61 2.08 -12.06 8.32
C LEU A 61 1.45 -12.45 6.96
N ALA A 62 2.00 -11.93 5.86
CA ALA A 62 1.52 -12.25 4.52
C ALA A 62 1.79 -13.72 4.17
N GLU A 63 3.01 -14.19 4.44
CA GLU A 63 3.42 -15.59 4.24
C GLU A 63 2.58 -16.55 5.08
N ALA A 64 2.35 -16.25 6.37
CA ALA A 64 1.53 -17.07 7.26
C ALA A 64 0.06 -17.19 6.79
N LEU A 65 -0.42 -16.20 6.03
CA LEU A 65 -1.75 -16.17 5.41
C LEU A 65 -1.76 -16.68 3.96
N GLY A 66 -0.60 -17.05 3.40
CA GLY A 66 -0.45 -17.47 2.01
C GLY A 66 -0.84 -16.36 1.01
N LYS A 67 -0.50 -15.10 1.31
CA LYS A 67 -0.80 -13.92 0.50
C LYS A 67 0.48 -13.18 0.12
N ASP A 68 0.39 -12.43 -0.98
CA ASP A 68 1.40 -11.43 -1.30
C ASP A 68 1.35 -10.26 -0.28
N VAL A 69 2.51 -9.69 0.05
CA VAL A 69 2.62 -8.61 1.04
C VAL A 69 1.78 -7.38 0.67
N THR A 70 1.56 -7.14 -0.63
CA THR A 70 0.71 -6.04 -1.13
C THR A 70 -0.75 -6.19 -0.70
N ALA A 71 -1.22 -7.40 -0.37
CA ALA A 71 -2.57 -7.63 0.13
C ALA A 71 -2.80 -6.98 1.50
N LEU A 72 -1.73 -6.82 2.31
CA LEU A 72 -1.77 -6.17 3.61
C LEU A 72 -1.59 -4.65 3.54
N LEU A 73 -1.04 -4.14 2.44
CA LEU A 73 -0.78 -2.71 2.29
C LEU A 73 -2.06 -1.94 1.98
N PRO A 74 -2.19 -0.69 2.47
CA PRO A 74 -3.22 0.22 2.00
C PRO A 74 -3.11 0.35 0.49
N GLN A 75 -4.16 0.01 -0.24
CA GLN A 75 -4.20 0.33 -1.66
C GLN A 75 -4.18 1.85 -1.76
N LYS A 76 -3.23 2.38 -2.54
CA LYS A 76 -3.35 3.76 -3.01
C LYS A 76 -4.73 3.85 -3.62
N ALA A 77 -5.57 4.74 -3.09
CA ALA A 77 -6.67 5.26 -3.89
C ALA A 77 -6.06 5.59 -5.25
N PRO A 78 -6.71 5.24 -6.38
CA PRO A 78 -6.24 5.65 -7.69
C PRO A 78 -5.87 7.11 -7.52
N VAL A 79 -4.59 7.44 -7.71
CA VAL A 79 -4.14 8.82 -7.67
C VAL A 79 -4.99 9.44 -8.77
N ALA A 80 -6.10 10.09 -8.40
CA ALA A 80 -6.97 10.77 -9.33
C ALA A 80 -5.99 11.67 -10.06
N LYS A 81 -5.70 11.34 -11.33
CA LYS A 81 -4.55 11.84 -12.09
C LYS A 81 -4.36 13.28 -11.65
N GLN A 82 -3.40 13.53 -10.76
CA GLN A 82 -3.27 14.86 -10.17
C GLN A 82 -3.12 15.75 -11.38
N ALA A 83 -4.10 16.63 -11.57
CA ALA A 83 -4.34 17.28 -12.84
C ALA A 83 -2.98 17.79 -13.32
N SER A 84 -2.44 17.16 -14.36
CA SER A 84 -1.10 17.39 -14.88
C SER A 84 -0.98 18.78 -15.50
N THR A 85 -2.06 19.54 -15.48
CA THR A 85 -2.24 20.87 -16.05
C THR A 85 -1.16 21.87 -15.64
N PRO A 86 -0.76 22.02 -14.36
CA PRO A 86 0.25 23.02 -13.98
C PRO A 86 1.63 22.67 -14.52
N ILE A 87 2.02 21.40 -14.41
CA ILE A 87 3.33 20.92 -14.87
C ILE A 87 3.39 20.92 -16.40
N ARG A 88 2.31 20.51 -17.07
CA ARG A 88 2.21 20.49 -18.54
C ARG A 88 2.32 21.90 -19.13
N ALA A 89 1.64 22.88 -18.52
CA ALA A 89 1.69 24.27 -18.96
C ALA A 89 3.08 24.90 -18.78
N GLU A 90 3.78 24.60 -17.69
CA GLU A 90 5.16 25.10 -17.51
C GLU A 90 6.14 24.44 -18.50
N LEU A 91 5.97 23.13 -18.76
CA LEU A 91 6.80 22.40 -19.73
C LEU A 91 6.60 22.90 -21.17
N GLU A 92 5.37 23.20 -21.59
CA GLU A 92 5.08 23.78 -22.91
C GLU A 92 5.80 25.13 -23.09
N LYS A 93 5.77 25.97 -22.06
CA LYS A 93 6.40 27.29 -22.04
C LYS A 93 7.93 27.23 -22.07
N GLU A 94 8.54 26.32 -21.30
CA GLU A 94 10.01 26.22 -21.20
C GLU A 94 10.65 25.46 -22.36
N LEU A 95 10.01 24.40 -22.88
CA LEU A 95 10.56 23.58 -23.96
C LEU A 95 10.50 24.27 -25.32
N LYS A 96 9.62 25.28 -25.49
CA LYS A 96 9.47 26.08 -26.73
C LYS A 96 9.37 25.23 -27.99
N LEU A 97 8.72 24.07 -27.88
CA LEU A 97 8.48 23.16 -28.99
C LEU A 97 7.21 23.59 -29.74
N PRO A 98 7.11 23.32 -31.04
CA PRO A 98 5.83 23.34 -31.73
C PRO A 98 4.82 22.43 -31.01
N GLN A 99 3.56 22.85 -30.94
CA GLN A 99 2.52 22.14 -30.19
C GLN A 99 2.40 20.66 -30.59
N GLU A 100 2.53 20.36 -31.89
CA GLU A 100 2.49 19.00 -32.42
C GLU A 100 3.62 18.10 -31.88
N ASP A 101 4.83 18.64 -31.76
CA ASP A 101 5.99 17.89 -31.24
C ASP A 101 5.90 17.70 -29.73
N PHE A 102 5.37 18.69 -29.01
CA PHE A 102 5.08 18.57 -27.58
C PHE A 102 4.05 17.46 -27.30
N GLU A 103 2.95 17.44 -28.06
CA GLU A 103 1.93 16.39 -27.93
C GLU A 103 2.48 15.01 -28.26
N ARG A 104 3.33 14.89 -29.29
CA ARG A 104 4.01 13.62 -29.62
C ARG A 104 4.94 13.15 -28.50
N LEU A 105 5.68 14.05 -27.87
CA LEU A 105 6.57 13.72 -26.75
C LEU A 105 5.78 13.28 -25.52
N MET A 106 4.68 13.97 -25.20
CA MET A 106 3.80 13.61 -24.09
C MET A 106 3.14 12.25 -24.31
N ALA A 107 2.69 11.95 -25.53
CA ALA A 107 2.13 10.65 -25.89
C ALA A 107 3.15 9.52 -25.71
N GLN A 108 4.43 9.74 -26.04
CA GLN A 108 5.50 8.75 -25.81
C GLN A 108 5.79 8.51 -24.32
N ILE A 109 5.64 9.53 -23.48
CA ILE A 109 5.84 9.41 -22.02
C ILE A 109 4.69 8.63 -21.37
N ASP A 110 3.46 8.91 -21.79
CA ASP A 110 2.26 8.24 -21.26
C ASP A 110 2.17 6.77 -21.68
N ASP A 111 2.68 6.43 -22.87
CA ASP A 111 2.69 5.06 -23.43
C ASP A 111 3.88 4.22 -22.98
N GLN A 112 4.89 4.81 -22.32
CA GLN A 112 6.00 4.04 -21.77
C GLN A 112 5.52 3.19 -20.59
N PRO A 113 5.67 1.85 -20.64
CA PRO A 113 5.45 1.02 -19.47
C PRO A 113 6.41 1.50 -18.39
N ARG A 114 5.89 1.92 -17.24
CA ARG A 114 6.70 2.33 -16.09
C ARG A 114 7.65 1.20 -15.77
N ARG A 115 8.90 1.32 -16.22
CA ARG A 115 9.93 0.31 -16.01
C ARG A 115 10.19 0.24 -14.50
N GLY A 116 9.70 -0.83 -13.88
CA GLY A 116 10.07 -1.30 -12.55
C GLY A 116 9.88 -0.30 -11.41
N GLN A 117 8.74 -0.39 -10.74
CA GLN A 117 8.70 -0.22 -9.27
C GLN A 117 8.28 -1.54 -8.67
#